data_AF-A0A9L0J292-F1
#
_entry.id   AF-A0A9L0J292-F1
#
_cell.length_a   1.000
_cell.length_b   1.000
_cell.length_c   1.000
_cell.angle_alpha   90.00
_cell.angle_beta   90.00
_cell.angle_gamma   90.00
#
_symmetry.space_group_name_H-M   'P 1'
#
loop_
_entity.id
_entity.type
_entity.pdbx_description
1 polymer ?
#
loop_
_entity_poly.entity_id
_entity_poly.type
_entity_poly.pdbx_seq_one_letter_code
_entity_poly.pdbx_strand_id
1 'polypeptide(L)'
;MSLKPRVVDFDETWNKLLTTIKAVVMLEYVERATWNDRFSDIYALCVAYPEPLGERLYTETKVFLENHVRHLHKRVLESEEQVLVMYHRYWEEYSKGADYMDSLYRYLNTQFIKKNKLTEADLQYGYGGVDMNEPLMEIGELALDMWRKLMVEPLQTILIRMLLREIKNDRGGEDPNQKVIHGVINSFVHVEQYKKKFPLKFYQEIFESPFLTETGEYYKQEASNLLQESNCSQYMEKVLGRLKDEEIRCRKYLNPSSYTKVIHECQQRMVADHLQFLHAECHNIIRQEKKNDMANMYVLLRAVSTGLPHMIQELQSHIHDEGLRATSNLTQENMPTLFVESVLEVHGKFVQLINTVLNGDQHFMSALDKALTSVVNYREPKSVCKAPELEMEQTRSAVDEDRKMYLQAAIVRIMKARKVLRHNALIQEVISQSRARFNPSISMIKKCIEVLIDKQYIERSQASADEYSYVA
;
A
#
# COMPACT_ATOMS: atom_id res chain seq x y z
N MET A 1 21.04 -44.99 36.26
CA MET A 1 19.75 -45.39 36.86
C MET A 1 19.16 -46.56 36.05
N SER A 2 18.64 -47.61 36.68
CA SER A 2 17.97 -48.73 35.99
C SER A 2 16.56 -48.32 35.56
N LEU A 3 16.19 -48.57 34.31
CA LEU A 3 14.87 -48.23 33.70
C LEU A 3 13.67 -49.06 34.21
N LYS A 4 13.79 -49.71 35.38
CA LYS A 4 12.71 -50.54 35.92
C LYS A 4 11.82 -49.69 36.84
N PRO A 5 10.49 -49.90 36.85
CA PRO A 5 9.59 -49.28 37.84
C PRO A 5 10.11 -49.53 39.25
N ARG A 6 10.13 -48.48 40.08
CA ARG A 6 10.63 -48.51 41.45
C ARG A 6 9.67 -47.75 42.36
N VAL A 7 9.71 -48.08 43.65
CA VAL A 7 9.09 -47.26 44.68
C VAL A 7 9.96 -46.01 44.83
N VAL A 8 9.38 -44.84 44.63
CA VAL A 8 10.06 -43.55 44.71
C VAL A 8 9.35 -42.71 45.77
N ASP A 9 10.11 -42.06 46.64
CA ASP A 9 9.57 -41.06 47.56
C ASP A 9 9.26 -39.78 46.79
N PHE A 10 7.97 -39.43 46.73
CA PHE A 10 7.48 -38.25 46.04
C PHE A 10 8.02 -36.98 46.69
N ASP A 11 8.04 -36.88 48.02
CA ASP A 11 8.34 -35.62 48.70
C ASP A 11 9.83 -35.29 48.60
N GLU A 12 10.70 -36.31 48.66
CA GLU A 12 12.15 -36.11 48.48
C GLU A 12 12.50 -35.65 47.06
N THR A 13 11.93 -36.30 46.05
CA THR A 13 12.18 -35.97 44.64
C THR A 13 11.52 -34.66 44.22
N TRP A 14 10.31 -34.39 44.72
CA TRP A 14 9.60 -33.13 44.52
C TRP A 14 10.37 -31.95 45.10
N ASN A 15 10.92 -32.03 46.32
CA ASN A 15 11.68 -30.93 46.90
C ASN A 15 12.93 -30.56 46.07
N LYS A 16 13.65 -31.57 45.54
CA LYS A 16 14.80 -31.36 44.65
C LYS A 16 14.38 -30.77 43.30
N LEU A 17 13.27 -31.27 42.75
CA LEU A 17 12.69 -30.79 41.50
C LEU A 17 12.19 -29.35 41.63
N LEU A 18 11.45 -29.04 42.70
CA LEU A 18 10.90 -27.72 43.03
C LEU A 18 12.00 -26.67 43.15
N THR A 19 13.12 -27.00 43.80
CA THR A 19 14.28 -26.10 43.89
C THR A 19 14.82 -25.76 42.49
N THR A 20 14.88 -26.76 41.61
CA THR A 20 15.36 -26.58 40.24
C THR A 20 14.35 -25.78 39.40
N ILE A 21 13.05 -26.08 39.52
CA ILE A 21 11.98 -25.36 38.83
C ILE A 21 11.97 -23.89 39.25
N LYS A 22 12.09 -23.63 40.55
CA LYS A 22 12.13 -22.26 41.08
C LYS A 22 13.32 -21.48 40.50
N ALA A 23 14.50 -22.09 40.41
CA ALA A 23 15.67 -21.48 39.79
C ALA A 23 15.42 -21.20 38.29
N VAL A 24 14.82 -22.15 37.56
CA VAL A 24 14.53 -22.03 36.12
C VAL A 24 13.53 -20.92 35.81
N VAL A 25 12.46 -20.80 36.61
CA VAL A 25 11.42 -19.77 36.41
C VAL A 25 11.97 -18.36 36.66
N MET A 26 12.95 -18.23 37.55
CA MET A 26 13.63 -16.96 37.83
C MET A 26 14.85 -16.71 36.93
N LEU A 27 15.08 -17.55 35.91
CA LEU A 27 16.27 -17.53 35.04
C LEU A 27 17.60 -17.55 35.80
N GLU A 28 17.65 -18.19 36.97
CA GLU A 28 18.87 -18.44 37.70
C GLU A 28 19.69 -19.55 37.02
N TYR A 29 21.01 -19.52 37.21
CA TYR A 29 21.90 -20.53 36.64
C TYR A 29 21.65 -21.90 37.28
N VAL A 30 21.34 -22.89 36.45
CA VAL A 30 21.20 -24.29 36.85
C VAL A 30 22.32 -25.11 36.23
N GLU A 31 23.01 -25.89 37.06
CA GLU A 31 24.04 -26.80 36.60
C GLU A 31 23.48 -27.84 35.62
N ARG A 32 24.23 -28.13 34.55
CA ARG A 32 23.76 -29.08 33.53
C ARG A 32 23.60 -30.51 34.06
N ALA A 33 24.40 -30.89 35.06
CA ALA A 33 24.29 -32.19 35.72
C ALA A 33 22.95 -32.33 36.44
N THR A 34 22.59 -31.33 37.26
CA THR A 34 21.32 -31.33 38.00
C THR A 34 20.13 -31.28 37.04
N TRP A 35 20.22 -30.51 35.94
CA TRP A 35 19.20 -30.49 34.89
C TRP A 35 18.95 -31.87 34.25
N ASN A 36 20.02 -32.60 33.92
CA ASN A 36 19.90 -33.95 33.36
C ASN A 36 19.32 -34.95 34.36
N ASP A 37 19.68 -34.82 35.64
CA ASP A 37 19.12 -35.65 36.71
C ASP A 37 17.61 -35.44 36.87
N ARG A 38 17.13 -34.19 36.72
CA ARG A 38 15.69 -33.88 36.80
C ARG A 38 14.86 -34.61 35.74
N PHE A 39 15.37 -34.84 34.54
CA PHE A 39 14.66 -35.68 33.55
C PHE A 39 14.50 -37.12 34.04
N SER A 40 15.53 -37.66 34.69
CA SER A 40 15.48 -39.01 35.26
C SER A 40 14.51 -39.07 36.43
N ASP A 41 14.44 -38.02 37.26
CA ASP A 41 13.50 -37.92 38.38
C ASP A 41 12.05 -37.85 37.89
N ILE A 42 11.76 -37.03 36.88
CA ILE A 42 10.40 -36.94 36.28
C ILE A 42 10.00 -38.29 35.66
N TYR A 43 10.93 -38.96 34.96
CA TYR A 43 10.68 -40.30 34.42
C TYR A 43 10.38 -41.30 35.54
N ALA A 44 11.17 -41.30 36.61
CA ALA A 44 11.00 -42.20 37.74
C ALA A 44 9.66 -41.97 38.47
N LEU A 45 9.22 -40.72 38.60
CA LEU A 45 7.92 -40.36 39.19
C LEU A 45 6.74 -40.79 38.32
N CYS A 46 6.85 -40.64 37.00
CA CYS A 46 5.80 -41.05 36.06
C CYS A 46 5.68 -42.58 35.93
N VAL A 47 6.76 -43.33 36.19
CA VAL A 47 6.84 -44.80 36.09
C VAL A 47 6.90 -45.44 37.50
N ALA A 48 6.56 -44.67 38.54
CA ALA A 48 6.55 -45.15 39.91
C ALA A 48 5.54 -46.29 40.12
N TYR A 49 5.83 -47.16 41.10
CA TYR A 49 4.99 -48.28 41.51
C TYR A 49 4.66 -48.14 43.01
N PRO A 50 3.42 -48.39 43.50
CA PRO A 50 2.30 -49.10 42.85
C PRO A 50 1.43 -48.29 41.87
N GLU A 51 1.36 -46.97 42.02
CA GLU A 51 0.54 -46.08 41.19
C GLU A 51 1.40 -45.00 40.51
N PRO A 52 1.04 -44.56 39.29
CA PRO A 52 1.74 -43.49 38.61
C PRO A 52 1.50 -42.15 39.32
N LEU A 53 2.57 -41.48 39.74
CA LEU A 53 2.49 -40.21 40.48
C LEU A 53 2.39 -38.97 39.56
N GLY A 54 2.07 -39.17 38.28
CA GLY A 54 2.02 -38.10 37.28
C GLY A 54 0.93 -37.05 37.54
N GLU A 55 -0.23 -37.48 38.07
CA GLU A 55 -1.33 -36.57 38.42
C GLU A 55 -0.94 -35.68 39.60
N ARG A 56 -0.39 -36.28 40.67
CA ARG A 56 0.11 -35.54 41.83
C ARG A 56 1.19 -34.54 41.44
N LEU A 57 2.12 -34.95 40.56
CA LEU A 57 3.16 -34.07 40.02
C LEU A 57 2.58 -32.87 39.25
N TYR A 58 1.55 -33.09 38.43
CA TYR A 58 0.87 -32.02 37.69
C TYR A 58 0.16 -31.04 38.64
N THR A 59 -0.60 -31.55 39.62
CA THR A 59 -1.33 -30.72 40.59
C THR A 59 -0.39 -29.88 41.45
N GLU A 60 0.70 -30.46 41.95
CA GLU A 60 1.70 -29.71 42.73
C GLU A 60 2.42 -28.65 41.88
N THR A 61 2.70 -28.96 40.61
CA THR A 61 3.27 -27.98 39.66
C THR A 61 2.30 -26.84 39.39
N LYS A 62 1.01 -27.13 39.25
CA LYS A 62 -0.05 -26.11 39.10
C LYS A 62 -0.11 -25.19 40.33
N VAL A 63 -0.13 -25.75 41.53
CA VAL A 63 -0.14 -24.98 42.79
C VAL A 63 1.10 -24.10 42.92
N PHE A 64 2.28 -24.63 42.54
CA PHE A 64 3.51 -23.84 42.52
C PHE A 64 3.43 -22.65 41.55
N LEU A 65 3.00 -22.89 40.30
CA LEU A 65 2.85 -21.84 39.29
C LEU A 65 1.86 -20.78 39.76
N GLU A 66 0.70 -21.17 40.28
CA GLU A 66 -0.30 -20.25 40.80
C GLU A 66 0.27 -19.36 41.93
N ASN A 67 0.94 -19.97 42.92
CA ASN A 67 1.52 -19.23 44.03
C ASN A 67 2.65 -18.29 43.58
N HIS A 68 3.47 -18.73 42.62
CA HIS A 68 4.54 -17.91 42.07
C HIS A 68 3.97 -16.69 41.31
N VAL A 69 2.99 -16.90 40.44
CA VAL A 69 2.36 -15.82 39.67
C VAL A 69 1.61 -14.85 40.59
N ARG A 70 0.91 -15.33 41.62
CA ARG A 70 0.28 -14.47 42.65
C ARG A 70 1.32 -13.63 43.41
N HIS A 71 2.48 -14.20 43.72
CA HIS A 71 3.58 -13.48 44.35
C HIS A 71 4.13 -12.37 43.43
N LEU A 72 4.32 -12.67 42.13
CA LEU A 72 4.72 -11.67 41.15
C LEU A 72 3.68 -10.55 40.99
N HIS A 73 2.40 -10.90 40.94
CA HIS A 73 1.29 -9.93 40.88
C HIS A 73 1.35 -8.92 42.03
N LYS A 74 1.55 -9.41 43.26
CA LYS A 74 1.68 -8.54 44.44
C LYS A 74 2.86 -7.58 44.32
N ARG A 75 4.03 -8.06 43.87
CA ARG A 75 5.22 -7.21 43.67
C ARG A 75 5.04 -6.16 42.59
N VAL A 76 4.29 -6.47 41.53
CA VAL A 76 3.97 -5.50 40.47
C VAL A 76 3.04 -4.42 41.01
N LEU A 77 2.04 -4.80 41.81
CA LEU A 77 1.08 -3.85 42.39
C LEU A 77 1.72 -2.87 43.39
N GLU A 78 2.77 -3.30 44.10
CA GLU A 78 3.55 -2.44 45.01
C GLU A 78 4.33 -1.33 44.27
N SER A 79 4.52 -1.47 42.95
CA SER A 79 5.32 -0.55 42.13
C SER A 79 4.43 0.34 41.24
N GLU A 80 3.55 1.16 41.82
CA GLU A 80 2.50 1.93 41.11
C GLU A 80 2.97 2.71 39.87
N GLU A 81 4.18 3.30 39.87
CA GLU A 81 4.67 4.12 38.76
C GLU A 81 5.43 3.36 37.67
N GLN A 82 5.96 2.16 37.98
CA GLN A 82 6.84 1.38 37.09
C GLN A 82 6.26 0.01 36.70
N VAL A 83 4.94 -0.13 36.82
CA VAL A 83 4.19 -1.36 36.51
C VAL A 83 4.57 -1.94 35.15
N LEU A 84 4.68 -1.11 34.11
CA LEU A 84 5.03 -1.55 32.74
C LEU A 84 6.40 -2.22 32.65
N VAL A 85 7.43 -1.59 33.22
CA VAL A 85 8.81 -2.09 33.15
C VAL A 85 8.96 -3.37 33.97
N MET A 86 8.35 -3.39 35.16
CA MET A 86 8.35 -4.55 36.05
C MET A 86 7.59 -5.73 35.43
N TYR A 87 6.42 -5.47 34.85
CA TYR A 87 5.65 -6.47 34.11
C TYR A 87 6.46 -7.03 32.94
N HIS A 88 7.09 -6.17 32.13
CA HIS A 88 7.89 -6.63 30.99
C HIS A 88 9.05 -7.53 31.43
N ARG A 89 9.78 -7.16 32.49
CA ARG A 89 10.88 -7.98 33.02
C ARG A 89 10.37 -9.34 33.49
N TYR A 90 9.33 -9.36 34.30
CA TYR A 90 8.78 -10.61 34.81
C TYR A 90 8.17 -11.48 33.70
N TRP A 91 7.58 -10.88 32.67
CA TRP A 91 7.12 -11.62 31.49
C TRP A 91 8.29 -12.22 30.71
N GLU A 92 9.37 -11.47 30.49
CA GLU A 92 10.56 -11.97 29.78
C GLU A 92 11.22 -13.13 30.55
N GLU A 93 11.27 -13.05 31.88
CA GLU A 93 11.76 -14.11 32.76
C GLU A 93 10.83 -15.32 32.74
N TYR A 94 9.55 -15.10 32.97
CA TYR A 94 8.54 -16.15 33.09
C TYR A 94 8.30 -16.89 31.77
N SER A 95 8.25 -16.21 30.63
CA SER A 95 8.05 -16.86 29.32
C SER A 95 9.18 -17.83 28.98
N LYS A 96 10.44 -17.41 29.15
CA LYS A 96 11.61 -18.28 28.96
C LYS A 96 11.64 -19.41 30.00
N GLY A 97 11.30 -19.11 31.25
CA GLY A 97 11.16 -20.10 32.32
C GLY A 97 10.11 -21.16 31.99
N ALA A 98 8.96 -20.75 31.43
CA ALA A 98 7.89 -21.63 31.00
C ALA A 98 8.33 -22.54 29.83
N ASP A 99 9.08 -22.02 28.85
CA ASP A 99 9.62 -22.83 27.75
C ASP A 99 10.62 -23.89 28.23
N TYR A 100 11.47 -23.55 29.20
CA TYR A 100 12.38 -24.51 29.83
C TYR A 100 11.62 -25.54 30.67
N MET A 101 10.61 -25.12 31.42
CA MET A 101 9.74 -26.03 32.15
C MET A 101 9.01 -26.98 31.21
N ASP A 102 8.47 -26.49 30.09
CA ASP A 102 7.79 -27.33 29.11
C ASP A 102 8.74 -28.38 28.50
N SER A 103 9.98 -27.96 28.22
CA SER A 103 11.04 -28.86 27.76
C SER A 103 11.38 -29.94 28.79
N LEU A 104 11.46 -29.57 30.08
CA LEU A 104 11.72 -30.49 31.19
C LEU A 104 10.57 -31.50 31.38
N TYR A 105 9.34 -31.00 31.31
CA TYR A 105 8.11 -31.78 31.49
C TYR A 105 7.63 -32.49 30.22
N ARG A 106 8.39 -32.45 29.11
CA ARG A 106 8.01 -33.08 27.84
C ARG A 106 7.60 -34.56 27.96
N TYR A 107 8.23 -35.31 28.86
CA TYR A 107 7.85 -36.70 29.13
C TYR A 107 6.47 -36.80 29.78
N LEU A 108 6.19 -35.96 30.80
CA LEU A 108 4.87 -35.84 31.43
C LEU A 108 3.81 -35.39 30.42
N ASN A 109 4.11 -34.37 29.61
CA ASN A 109 3.23 -33.87 28.56
C ASN A 109 2.87 -35.00 27.57
N THR A 110 3.83 -35.84 27.18
CA THR A 110 3.60 -36.90 26.19
C THR A 110 2.91 -38.14 26.77
N GLN A 111 3.28 -38.55 27.99
CA GLN A 111 2.82 -39.83 28.55
C GLN A 111 1.58 -39.72 29.42
N PHE A 112 1.42 -38.60 30.14
CA PHE A 112 0.29 -38.39 31.04
C PHE A 112 -0.74 -37.48 30.37
N ILE A 113 -0.31 -36.29 29.91
CA ILE A 113 -1.23 -35.28 29.40
C ILE A 113 -1.84 -35.73 28.07
N LYS A 114 -1.06 -36.12 27.06
CA LYS A 114 -1.62 -36.60 25.77
C LYS A 114 -2.43 -37.90 25.86
N LYS A 115 -2.25 -38.72 26.90
CA LYS A 115 -3.09 -39.92 27.12
C LYS A 115 -4.39 -39.62 27.85
N ASN A 116 -4.40 -38.57 28.68
CA ASN A 116 -5.56 -38.17 29.49
C ASN A 116 -6.29 -36.92 28.95
N LYS A 117 -5.73 -36.23 27.95
CA LYS A 117 -6.39 -35.14 27.22
C LYS A 117 -7.52 -35.78 26.41
N LEU A 118 -8.77 -35.47 26.76
CA LEU A 118 -9.91 -35.80 25.91
C LEU A 118 -9.63 -35.29 24.49
N THR A 119 -9.79 -36.14 23.49
CA THR A 119 -9.63 -35.69 22.10
C THR A 119 -10.75 -34.70 21.75
N GLU A 120 -10.52 -33.81 20.77
CA GLU A 120 -11.58 -32.94 20.25
C GLU A 120 -12.81 -33.75 19.79
N ALA A 121 -12.62 -35.00 19.36
CA ALA A 121 -13.71 -35.93 19.05
C ALA A 121 -14.52 -36.35 20.30
N ASP A 122 -13.88 -36.63 21.43
CA ASP A 122 -14.56 -37.02 22.69
C ASP A 122 -15.43 -35.88 23.27
N LEU A 123 -14.95 -34.63 23.13
CA LEU A 123 -15.68 -33.41 23.48
C LEU A 123 -16.86 -33.13 22.54
N GLN A 124 -16.74 -33.50 21.26
CA GLN A 124 -17.77 -33.25 20.25
C GLN A 124 -18.90 -34.31 20.25
N TYR A 125 -18.62 -35.53 20.71
CA TYR A 125 -19.59 -36.63 20.80
C TYR A 125 -20.15 -36.88 22.21
N GLY A 126 -19.86 -36.01 23.19
CA GLY A 126 -20.52 -36.04 24.50
C GLY A 126 -20.13 -37.22 25.40
N TYR A 127 -18.97 -37.85 25.17
CA TYR A 127 -18.43 -38.93 26.01
C TYR A 127 -17.60 -38.41 27.20
N GLY A 128 -17.57 -37.09 27.43
CA GLY A 128 -16.96 -36.49 28.62
C GLY A 128 -17.86 -36.66 29.85
N GLY A 129 -17.44 -37.48 30.81
CA GLY A 129 -18.08 -37.56 32.12
C GLY A 129 -18.09 -36.20 32.84
N VAL A 130 -19.11 -35.99 33.66
CA VAL A 130 -19.50 -34.72 34.30
C VAL A 130 -18.49 -34.17 35.33
N ASP A 131 -17.39 -34.88 35.63
CA ASP A 131 -16.51 -34.58 36.77
C ASP A 131 -15.12 -33.99 36.44
N MET A 132 -14.80 -33.68 35.17
CA MET A 132 -13.50 -33.05 34.82
C MET A 132 -13.69 -31.59 34.39
N ASN A 133 -13.83 -30.69 35.37
CA ASN A 133 -14.12 -29.26 35.17
C ASN A 133 -12.97 -28.43 34.55
N GLU A 134 -11.78 -28.98 34.33
CA GLU A 134 -10.71 -28.29 33.61
C GLU A 134 -10.01 -29.24 32.63
N PRO A 135 -9.87 -28.86 31.34
CA PRO A 135 -9.11 -29.66 30.40
C PRO A 135 -7.65 -29.73 30.85
N LEU A 136 -7.07 -30.95 30.88
CA LEU A 136 -5.64 -31.12 31.10
C LEU A 136 -4.87 -30.42 29.98
N MET A 137 -4.06 -29.44 30.35
CA MET A 137 -3.25 -28.61 29.45
C MET A 137 -1.78 -29.04 29.56
N GLU A 138 -1.00 -28.88 28.50
CA GLU A 138 0.46 -29.08 28.60
C GLU A 138 1.06 -28.07 29.58
N ILE A 139 2.20 -28.37 30.22
CA ILE A 139 2.76 -27.49 31.27
C ILE A 139 3.06 -26.07 30.75
N GLY A 140 3.56 -25.92 29.51
CA GLY A 140 3.70 -24.61 28.88
C GLY A 140 2.36 -23.89 28.66
N GLU A 141 1.33 -24.62 28.21
CA GLU A 141 -0.03 -24.08 28.04
C GLU A 141 -0.63 -23.63 29.39
N LEU A 142 -0.45 -24.44 30.45
CA LEU A 142 -0.88 -24.13 31.81
C LEU A 142 -0.17 -22.89 32.34
N ALA A 143 1.15 -22.77 32.14
CA ALA A 143 1.91 -21.61 32.57
C ALA A 143 1.38 -20.31 31.92
N LEU A 144 1.04 -20.35 30.62
CA LEU A 144 0.44 -19.22 29.91
C LEU A 144 -0.99 -18.91 30.40
N ASP A 145 -1.82 -19.93 30.65
CA ASP A 145 -3.18 -19.74 31.19
C ASP A 145 -3.16 -19.14 32.61
N MET A 146 -2.23 -19.56 33.46
CA MET A 146 -2.04 -18.98 34.80
C MET A 146 -1.60 -17.52 34.70
N TRP A 147 -0.67 -17.19 33.78
CA TRP A 147 -0.26 -15.80 33.54
C TRP A 147 -1.44 -14.94 33.06
N ARG A 148 -2.26 -15.47 32.14
CA ARG A 148 -3.47 -14.80 31.65
C ARG A 148 -4.40 -14.38 32.79
N LYS A 149 -4.81 -15.36 33.62
CA LYS A 149 -5.82 -15.19 34.67
C LYS A 149 -5.34 -14.36 35.85
N LEU A 150 -4.07 -14.53 36.25
CA LEU A 150 -3.56 -13.98 37.50
C LEU A 150 -2.75 -12.69 37.33
N MET A 151 -2.20 -12.44 36.14
CA MET A 151 -1.43 -11.21 35.85
C MET A 151 -2.19 -10.31 34.88
N VAL A 152 -2.61 -10.84 33.72
CA VAL A 152 -3.14 -9.98 32.65
C VAL A 152 -4.54 -9.50 32.96
N GLU A 153 -5.49 -10.38 33.25
CA GLU A 153 -6.89 -10.01 33.54
C GLU A 153 -7.05 -8.97 34.67
N PRO A 154 -6.36 -9.05 35.82
CA PRO A 154 -6.48 -8.03 36.86
C PRO A 154 -5.74 -6.73 36.54
N LEU A 155 -4.60 -6.79 35.85
CA LEU A 155 -3.78 -5.60 35.54
C LEU A 155 -4.14 -4.94 34.21
N GLN A 156 -5.00 -5.55 33.38
CA GLN A 156 -5.28 -5.11 32.01
C GLN A 156 -5.66 -3.63 31.95
N THR A 157 -6.55 -3.16 32.80
CA THR A 157 -7.05 -1.77 32.76
C THR A 157 -5.92 -0.76 33.02
N ILE A 158 -5.02 -1.07 33.95
CA ILE A 158 -3.88 -0.22 34.29
C ILE A 158 -2.83 -0.31 33.17
N LEU A 159 -2.48 -1.52 32.73
CA LEU A 159 -1.49 -1.77 31.69
C LEU A 159 -1.89 -1.10 30.37
N ILE A 160 -3.12 -1.29 29.90
CA ILE A 160 -3.62 -0.67 28.67
C ILE A 160 -3.55 0.85 28.79
N ARG A 161 -4.07 1.42 29.89
CA ARG A 161 -4.06 2.87 30.08
C ARG A 161 -2.64 3.46 30.06
N MET A 162 -1.69 2.78 30.70
CA MET A 162 -0.29 3.23 30.68
C MET A 162 0.33 3.05 29.29
N LEU A 163 0.11 1.91 28.60
CA LEU A 163 0.59 1.69 27.24
C LEU A 163 0.07 2.75 26.27
N LEU A 164 -1.23 3.03 26.30
CA LEU A 164 -1.84 4.02 25.41
C LEU A 164 -1.31 5.43 25.69
N ARG A 165 -1.06 5.76 26.98
CA ARG A 165 -0.41 7.02 27.36
C ARG A 165 1.01 7.12 26.80
N GLU A 166 1.84 6.09 26.94
CA GLU A 166 3.21 6.09 26.37
C GLU A 166 3.19 6.23 24.85
N ILE A 167 2.24 5.57 24.17
CA ILE A 167 2.09 5.70 22.71
C ILE A 167 1.63 7.11 22.33
N LYS A 168 0.76 7.73 23.13
CA LYS A 168 0.35 9.13 22.94
C LYS A 168 1.52 10.10 23.14
N ASN A 169 2.38 9.83 24.11
CA ASN A 169 3.60 10.61 24.34
C ASN A 169 4.61 10.44 23.18
N ASP A 170 4.73 9.23 22.62
CA ASP A 170 5.50 8.97 21.40
C ASP A 170 5.01 9.77 20.19
N ARG A 171 3.68 9.97 20.08
CA ARG A 171 3.11 10.90 19.09
C ARG A 171 3.47 12.36 19.36
N GLY A 172 3.67 12.73 20.62
CA GLY A 172 4.15 14.04 21.06
C GLY A 172 5.66 14.28 20.87
N GLY A 173 6.42 13.25 20.46
CA GLY A 173 7.87 13.32 20.25
C GLY A 173 8.72 12.89 21.44
N GLU A 174 8.14 12.26 22.46
CA GLU A 174 8.91 11.55 23.49
C GLU A 174 9.39 10.19 22.93
N ASP A 175 10.59 9.73 23.30
CA ASP A 175 11.10 8.42 22.90
C ASP A 175 10.96 7.41 24.06
N PRO A 176 9.82 6.72 24.21
CA PRO A 176 9.65 5.74 25.27
C PRO A 176 10.48 4.48 25.02
N ASN A 177 10.60 3.63 26.05
CA ASN A 177 11.34 2.37 25.94
C ASN A 177 10.59 1.38 25.02
N GLN A 178 10.98 1.38 23.75
CA GLN A 178 10.37 0.61 22.68
C GLN A 178 10.33 -0.89 22.98
N LYS A 179 11.37 -1.42 23.65
CA LYS A 179 11.44 -2.83 24.05
C LYS A 179 10.34 -3.20 25.05
N VAL A 180 10.06 -2.30 26.01
CA VAL A 180 9.04 -2.51 27.03
C VAL A 180 7.66 -2.52 26.38
N ILE A 181 7.31 -1.49 25.59
CA ILE A 181 5.99 -1.39 24.92
C ILE A 181 5.77 -2.62 24.04
N HIS A 182 6.72 -2.93 23.14
CA HIS A 182 6.61 -4.07 22.24
C HIS A 182 6.53 -5.40 23.01
N GLY A 183 7.32 -5.57 24.07
CA GLY A 183 7.32 -6.78 24.88
C GLY A 183 6.02 -7.00 25.64
N VAL A 184 5.39 -5.94 26.17
CA VAL A 184 4.08 -6.05 26.82
C VAL A 184 2.99 -6.38 25.80
N ILE A 185 3.00 -5.74 24.63
CA ILE A 185 2.02 -6.02 23.57
C ILE A 185 2.16 -7.47 23.05
N ASN A 186 3.38 -7.93 22.83
CA ASN A 186 3.63 -9.32 22.44
C ASN A 186 3.19 -10.31 23.51
N SER A 187 3.25 -9.95 24.79
CA SER A 187 2.71 -10.80 25.86
C SER A 187 1.23 -11.11 25.64
N PHE A 188 0.41 -10.13 25.27
CA PHE A 188 -1.02 -10.35 25.00
C PHE A 188 -1.28 -11.30 23.81
N VAL A 189 -0.37 -11.33 22.84
CA VAL A 189 -0.44 -12.25 21.69
C VAL A 189 0.01 -13.66 22.09
N HIS A 190 1.12 -13.77 22.81
CA HIS A 190 1.70 -15.05 23.21
C HIS A 190 0.84 -15.81 24.23
N VAL A 191 0.16 -15.09 25.12
CA VAL A 191 -0.67 -15.68 26.17
C VAL A 191 -1.82 -16.52 25.62
N GLU A 192 -2.28 -16.32 24.37
CA GLU A 192 -3.28 -17.18 23.72
C GLU A 192 -2.73 -18.04 22.57
N GLN A 193 -1.41 -18.11 22.41
CA GLN A 193 -0.77 -18.86 21.32
C GLN A 193 -1.15 -20.35 21.29
N TYR A 194 -1.46 -20.93 22.46
CA TYR A 194 -1.88 -22.33 22.56
C TYR A 194 -3.28 -22.61 21.98
N LYS A 195 -4.14 -21.58 21.83
CA LYS A 195 -5.48 -21.72 21.25
C LYS A 195 -5.42 -21.70 19.72
N LYS A 196 -5.33 -22.89 19.10
CA LYS A 196 -5.24 -23.06 17.63
C LYS A 196 -6.37 -22.42 16.81
N LYS A 197 -7.56 -22.26 17.39
CA LYS A 197 -8.77 -21.81 16.66
C LYS A 197 -8.83 -20.28 16.46
N PHE A 198 -8.35 -19.49 17.43
CA PHE A 198 -8.36 -18.02 17.39
C PHE A 198 -7.24 -17.41 18.26
N PRO A 199 -5.97 -17.47 17.83
CA PRO A 199 -4.83 -17.09 18.67
C PRO A 199 -4.74 -15.58 18.97
N LEU A 200 -5.49 -14.74 18.25
CA LEU A 200 -5.44 -13.28 18.39
C LEU A 200 -6.65 -12.69 19.12
N LYS A 201 -7.65 -13.50 19.49
CA LYS A 201 -8.93 -12.97 20.00
C LYS A 201 -8.74 -12.10 21.24
N PHE A 202 -7.95 -12.55 22.20
CA PHE A 202 -7.67 -11.79 23.42
C PHE A 202 -6.93 -10.48 23.16
N TYR A 203 -5.93 -10.49 22.28
CA TYR A 203 -5.26 -9.25 21.87
C TYR A 203 -6.23 -8.26 21.21
N GLN A 204 -7.17 -8.75 20.39
CA GLN A 204 -8.17 -7.91 19.71
C GLN A 204 -9.15 -7.26 20.71
N GLU A 205 -9.63 -8.04 21.68
CA GLU A 205 -10.60 -7.57 22.68
C GLU A 205 -9.97 -6.61 23.70
N ILE A 206 -8.77 -6.92 24.19
CA ILE A 206 -8.17 -6.21 25.32
C ILE A 206 -7.37 -4.99 24.86
N PHE A 207 -6.60 -5.11 23.77
CA PHE A 207 -5.70 -4.04 23.36
C PHE A 207 -6.14 -3.37 22.05
N GLU A 208 -6.43 -4.14 21.00
CA GLU A 208 -6.69 -3.57 19.66
C GLU A 208 -7.92 -2.63 19.67
N SER A 209 -9.02 -3.02 20.32
CA SER A 209 -10.24 -2.22 20.36
C SER A 209 -10.07 -0.88 21.11
N PRO A 210 -9.52 -0.84 22.35
CA PRO A 210 -9.19 0.42 23.01
C PRO A 210 -8.16 1.25 22.24
N PHE A 211 -7.15 0.60 21.66
CA PHE A 211 -6.10 1.27 20.89
C PHE A 211 -6.66 1.97 19.64
N LEU A 212 -7.52 1.29 18.87
CA LEU A 212 -8.18 1.88 17.70
C LEU A 212 -9.08 3.05 18.10
N THR A 213 -9.83 2.91 19.20
CA THR A 213 -10.71 3.97 19.70
C THR A 213 -9.92 5.22 20.09
N GLU A 214 -8.86 5.07 20.90
CA GLU A 214 -8.04 6.22 21.32
C GLU A 214 -7.24 6.82 20.16
N THR A 215 -6.78 5.99 19.22
CA THR A 215 -6.12 6.46 17.99
C THR A 215 -7.06 7.26 17.10
N GLY A 216 -8.30 6.80 16.93
CA GLY A 216 -9.32 7.52 16.18
C GLY A 216 -9.65 8.87 16.81
N GLU A 217 -9.87 8.93 18.12
CA GLU A 217 -10.15 10.19 18.83
C GLU A 217 -8.95 11.15 18.79
N TYR A 218 -7.72 10.65 18.94
CA TYR A 218 -6.52 11.47 18.81
C TYR A 218 -6.41 12.11 17.43
N TYR A 219 -6.50 11.32 16.36
CA TYR A 219 -6.36 11.84 15.00
C TYR A 219 -7.54 12.69 14.55
N LYS A 220 -8.74 12.47 15.09
CA LYS A 220 -9.89 13.35 14.87
C LYS A 220 -9.68 14.74 15.46
N GLN A 221 -9.15 14.81 16.68
CA GLN A 221 -8.81 16.09 17.32
C GLN A 221 -7.64 16.76 16.61
N GLU A 222 -6.58 16.01 16.28
CA GLU A 222 -5.43 16.56 15.55
C GLU A 222 -5.81 17.06 14.16
N ALA A 223 -6.60 16.31 13.39
CA ALA A 223 -7.09 16.74 12.08
C ALA A 223 -7.89 18.05 12.18
N SER A 224 -8.77 18.18 13.18
CA SER A 224 -9.55 19.39 13.41
C SER A 224 -8.67 20.59 13.74
N ASN A 225 -7.64 20.41 14.56
CA ASN A 225 -6.68 21.48 14.90
C ASN A 225 -5.84 21.88 13.68
N LEU A 226 -5.32 20.90 12.94
CA LEU A 226 -4.52 21.14 11.74
C LEU A 226 -5.32 21.89 10.66
N LEU A 227 -6.61 21.59 10.54
CA LEU A 227 -7.50 22.25 9.59
C LEU A 227 -7.77 23.73 9.95
N GLN A 228 -7.77 24.07 11.24
CA GLN A 228 -7.93 25.45 11.71
C GLN A 228 -6.64 26.28 11.58
N GLU A 229 -5.48 25.65 11.77
CA GLU A 229 -4.19 26.33 11.81
C GLU A 229 -3.49 26.43 10.45
N SER A 230 -3.74 25.49 9.54
CA SER A 230 -2.96 25.30 8.31
C SER A 230 -3.81 25.48 7.05
N ASN A 231 -3.17 25.87 5.94
CA ASN A 231 -3.84 25.85 4.63
C ASN A 231 -3.95 24.41 4.08
N CYS A 232 -4.74 24.21 3.01
CA CYS A 232 -4.97 22.88 2.45
C CYS A 232 -3.67 22.15 2.04
N SER A 233 -2.73 22.84 1.39
CA SER A 233 -1.45 22.25 0.99
C SER A 233 -0.63 21.75 2.20
N GLN A 234 -0.50 22.58 3.23
CA GLN A 234 0.20 22.25 4.48
C GLN A 234 -0.52 21.15 5.26
N TYR A 235 -1.86 21.17 5.26
CA TYR A 235 -2.68 20.13 5.87
C TYR A 235 -2.37 18.77 5.24
N MET A 236 -2.42 18.67 3.90
CA MET A 236 -2.12 17.42 3.19
C MET A 236 -0.70 16.91 3.46
N GLU A 237 0.29 17.80 3.46
CA GLU A 237 1.68 17.42 3.73
C GLU A 237 1.87 16.91 5.17
N LYS A 238 1.30 17.60 6.16
CA LYS A 238 1.33 17.16 7.56
C LYS A 238 0.60 15.83 7.76
N VAL A 239 -0.59 15.65 7.17
CA VAL A 239 -1.36 14.40 7.24
C VAL A 239 -0.55 13.25 6.64
N LEU A 240 0.07 13.44 5.46
CA LEU A 240 0.91 12.42 4.84
C LEU A 240 2.13 12.05 5.71
N GLY A 241 2.75 13.05 6.34
CA GLY A 241 3.83 12.81 7.32
C GLY A 241 3.35 11.97 8.49
N ARG A 242 2.23 12.37 9.12
CA ARG A 242 1.63 11.66 10.27
C ARG A 242 1.23 10.23 9.94
N LEU A 243 0.65 9.98 8.76
CA LEU A 243 0.30 8.62 8.32
C LEU A 243 1.54 7.73 8.16
N LYS A 244 2.65 8.28 7.64
CA LYS A 244 3.93 7.55 7.53
C LYS A 244 4.53 7.28 8.90
N ASP A 245 4.52 8.27 9.80
CA ASP A 245 5.02 8.12 11.16
C ASP A 245 4.21 7.05 11.92
N GLU A 246 2.88 7.04 11.78
CA GLU A 246 2.01 6.03 12.37
C GLU A 246 2.25 4.64 11.78
N GLU A 247 2.53 4.52 10.48
CA GLU A 247 2.90 3.23 9.87
C GLU A 247 4.20 2.67 10.45
N ILE A 248 5.21 3.52 10.61
CA ILE A 248 6.48 3.15 11.24
C ILE A 248 6.25 2.74 12.69
N ARG A 249 5.45 3.51 13.44
CA ARG A 249 5.07 3.22 14.84
C ARG A 249 4.33 1.89 14.97
N CYS A 250 3.37 1.61 14.08
CA CYS A 250 2.66 0.34 14.04
C CYS A 250 3.64 -0.83 13.88
N ARG A 251 4.62 -0.71 12.97
CA ARG A 251 5.63 -1.75 12.73
C ARG A 251 6.60 -1.93 13.91
N LYS A 252 6.84 -0.88 14.69
CA LYS A 252 7.68 -0.94 15.89
C LYS A 252 6.99 -1.65 17.06
N TYR A 253 5.70 -1.41 17.26
CA TYR A 253 5.01 -1.83 18.49
C TYR A 253 3.98 -2.95 18.31
N LEU A 254 3.21 -2.94 17.21
CA LEU A 254 2.01 -3.74 17.05
C LEU A 254 2.23 -5.06 16.30
N ASN A 255 1.25 -5.96 16.42
CA ASN A 255 1.18 -7.17 15.60
C ASN A 255 0.79 -6.83 14.14
N PRO A 256 1.37 -7.50 13.13
CA PRO A 256 1.00 -7.33 11.72
C PRO A 256 -0.48 -7.41 11.38
N SER A 257 -1.28 -8.14 12.16
CA SER A 257 -2.73 -8.22 11.97
C SER A 257 -3.47 -6.89 12.13
N SER A 258 -2.86 -5.93 12.85
CA SER A 258 -3.50 -4.63 13.17
C SER A 258 -3.07 -3.51 12.22
N TYR A 259 -2.00 -3.67 11.44
CA TYR A 259 -1.42 -2.59 10.64
C TYR A 259 -2.44 -1.96 9.69
N THR A 260 -3.17 -2.80 8.96
CA THR A 260 -4.18 -2.32 7.99
C THR A 260 -5.35 -1.62 8.68
N LYS A 261 -5.79 -2.13 9.84
CA LYS A 261 -6.93 -1.57 10.59
C LYS A 261 -6.60 -0.20 11.17
N VAL A 262 -5.42 -0.05 11.76
CA VAL A 262 -4.98 1.21 12.38
C VAL A 262 -4.80 2.29 11.31
N ILE A 263 -4.13 1.95 10.20
CA ILE A 263 -3.93 2.89 9.09
C ILE A 263 -5.26 3.30 8.47
N HIS A 264 -6.20 2.35 8.32
CA HIS A 264 -7.54 2.67 7.83
C HIS A 264 -8.29 3.62 8.75
N GLU A 265 -8.26 3.40 10.07
CA GLU A 265 -8.89 4.32 11.04
C GLU A 265 -8.26 5.73 10.95
N CYS A 266 -6.93 5.83 10.86
CA CYS A 266 -6.24 7.11 10.72
C CYS A 266 -6.65 7.84 9.42
N GLN A 267 -6.71 7.12 8.30
CA GLN A 267 -7.14 7.65 7.01
C GLN A 267 -8.61 8.10 7.04
N GLN A 268 -9.47 7.34 7.71
CA GLN A 268 -10.88 7.69 7.86
C GLN A 268 -11.02 9.02 8.61
N ARG A 269 -10.35 9.17 9.76
CA ARG A 269 -10.45 10.39 10.59
C ARG A 269 -9.78 11.61 9.97
N MET A 270 -8.61 11.44 9.36
CA MET A 270 -7.84 12.58 8.83
C MET A 270 -8.27 12.98 7.42
N VAL A 271 -8.77 12.05 6.61
CA VAL A 271 -9.07 12.33 5.18
C VAL A 271 -10.56 12.26 4.91
N ALA A 272 -11.20 11.13 5.21
CA ALA A 272 -12.58 10.89 4.79
C ALA A 272 -13.59 11.77 5.54
N ASP A 273 -13.39 12.02 6.84
CA ASP A 273 -14.27 12.89 7.63
C ASP A 273 -14.20 14.37 7.16
N HIS A 274 -13.13 14.78 6.47
CA HIS A 274 -12.90 16.13 5.94
C HIS A 274 -12.89 16.19 4.41
N LEU A 275 -13.50 15.20 3.74
CA LEU A 275 -13.44 15.06 2.28
C LEU A 275 -14.01 16.27 1.53
N GLN A 276 -15.09 16.87 2.04
CA GLN A 276 -15.72 18.05 1.42
C GLN A 276 -14.77 19.24 1.32
N PHE A 277 -13.94 19.46 2.35
CA PHE A 277 -12.93 20.51 2.36
C PHE A 277 -11.86 20.26 1.29
N LEU A 278 -11.35 19.03 1.20
CA LEU A 278 -10.37 18.64 0.18
C LEU A 278 -10.95 18.76 -1.24
N HIS A 279 -12.20 18.37 -1.43
CA HIS A 279 -12.91 18.47 -2.70
C HIS A 279 -13.16 19.92 -3.14
N ALA A 280 -13.44 20.83 -2.19
CA ALA A 280 -13.59 22.26 -2.50
C ALA A 280 -12.27 22.88 -3.00
N GLU A 281 -11.14 22.54 -2.38
CA GLU A 281 -9.82 23.05 -2.78
C GLU A 281 -9.20 22.32 -3.98
N CYS A 282 -9.72 21.14 -4.33
CA CYS A 282 -9.29 20.37 -5.49
C CYS A 282 -9.33 21.19 -6.78
N HIS A 283 -10.41 21.95 -6.97
CA HIS A 283 -10.60 22.83 -8.13
C HIS A 283 -9.45 23.86 -8.26
N ASN A 284 -9.06 24.47 -7.14
CA ASN A 284 -8.01 25.48 -7.10
C ASN A 284 -6.63 24.87 -7.41
N ILE A 285 -6.34 23.69 -6.85
CA ILE A 285 -5.06 22.99 -7.05
C ILE A 285 -4.88 22.58 -8.51
N ILE A 286 -5.96 22.08 -9.14
CA ILE A 286 -5.96 21.66 -10.53
C ILE A 286 -5.80 22.87 -11.46
N ARG A 287 -6.61 23.93 -11.30
CA ARG A 287 -6.51 25.13 -12.15
C ARG A 287 -5.19 25.90 -12.02
N GLN A 288 -4.56 25.86 -10.85
CA GLN A 288 -3.26 26.50 -10.61
C GLN A 288 -2.07 25.60 -10.95
N GLU A 289 -2.31 24.37 -11.43
CA GLU A 289 -1.28 23.39 -11.81
C GLU A 289 -0.22 23.13 -10.73
N LYS A 290 -0.62 23.16 -9.46
CA LYS A 290 0.29 22.90 -8.34
C LYS A 290 0.61 21.41 -8.25
N LYS A 291 1.66 20.98 -8.97
CA LYS A 291 2.05 19.56 -9.12
C LYS A 291 2.25 18.82 -7.79
N ASN A 292 2.92 19.43 -6.81
CA ASN A 292 3.18 18.79 -5.52
C ASN A 292 1.89 18.58 -4.72
N ASP A 293 1.03 19.61 -4.66
CA ASP A 293 -0.24 19.54 -3.94
C ASP A 293 -1.20 18.54 -4.59
N MET A 294 -1.19 18.46 -5.92
CA MET A 294 -1.97 17.49 -6.69
C MET A 294 -1.49 16.05 -6.46
N ALA A 295 -0.17 15.82 -6.35
CA ALA A 295 0.37 14.51 -5.98
C ALA A 295 -0.07 14.11 -4.57
N ASN A 296 0.03 15.04 -3.61
CA ASN A 296 -0.39 14.81 -2.23
C ASN A 296 -1.89 14.49 -2.14
N MET A 297 -2.72 15.26 -2.85
CA MET A 297 -4.16 15.04 -2.94
C MET A 297 -4.47 13.66 -3.54
N TYR A 298 -3.80 13.27 -4.63
CA TYR A 298 -3.99 11.96 -5.24
C TYR A 298 -3.67 10.81 -4.28
N VAL A 299 -2.56 10.90 -3.54
CA VAL A 299 -2.16 9.86 -2.57
C VAL A 299 -3.21 9.71 -1.46
N LEU A 300 -3.69 10.83 -0.91
CA LEU A 300 -4.70 10.83 0.16
C LEU A 300 -6.06 10.33 -0.34
N LEU A 301 -6.53 10.82 -1.49
CA LEU A 301 -7.82 10.43 -2.06
C LEU A 301 -7.85 9.00 -2.58
N ARG A 302 -6.71 8.43 -3.01
CA ARG A 302 -6.62 7.02 -3.42
C ARG A 302 -6.82 6.06 -2.25
N ALA A 303 -6.44 6.47 -1.04
CA ALA A 303 -6.64 5.67 0.16
C ALA A 303 -8.12 5.60 0.59
N VAL A 304 -8.94 6.55 0.13
CA VAL A 304 -10.38 6.63 0.46
C VAL A 304 -11.19 6.15 -0.74
N SER A 305 -12.07 5.16 -0.55
CA SER A 305 -12.84 4.53 -1.64
C SER A 305 -13.71 5.51 -2.44
N THR A 306 -14.17 6.60 -1.82
CA THR A 306 -15.01 7.63 -2.44
C THR A 306 -14.25 8.91 -2.82
N GLY A 307 -12.92 8.93 -2.67
CA GLY A 307 -12.13 10.16 -2.80
C GLY A 307 -11.88 10.60 -4.24
N LEU A 308 -11.51 9.66 -5.12
CA LEU A 308 -11.05 9.94 -6.49
C LEU A 308 -12.10 10.47 -7.48
N PRO A 309 -13.39 10.05 -7.46
CA PRO A 309 -14.36 10.44 -8.49
C PRO A 309 -14.49 11.96 -8.67
N HIS A 310 -14.48 12.73 -7.58
CA HIS A 310 -14.58 14.19 -7.63
C HIS A 310 -13.33 14.80 -8.28
N MET A 311 -12.13 14.34 -7.92
CA MET A 311 -10.88 14.81 -8.52
C MET A 311 -10.81 14.52 -10.03
N ILE A 312 -11.33 13.36 -10.46
CA ILE A 312 -11.42 12.99 -11.87
C ILE A 312 -12.37 13.94 -12.61
N GLN A 313 -13.54 14.23 -12.04
CA GLN A 313 -14.52 15.14 -12.63
C GLN A 313 -13.98 16.57 -12.74
N GLU A 314 -13.32 17.07 -11.69
CA GLU A 314 -12.69 18.40 -11.69
C GLU A 314 -11.57 18.51 -12.74
N LEU A 315 -10.73 17.47 -12.86
CA LEU A 315 -9.69 17.45 -13.90
C LEU A 315 -10.32 17.42 -15.30
N GLN A 316 -11.35 16.60 -15.51
CA GLN A 316 -12.06 16.52 -16.78
C GLN A 316 -12.66 17.89 -17.18
N SER A 317 -13.27 18.58 -16.22
CA SER A 317 -13.83 19.92 -16.41
C SER A 317 -12.74 20.94 -16.75
N HIS A 318 -11.61 20.92 -16.03
CA HIS A 318 -10.50 21.82 -16.29
C HIS A 318 -9.87 21.61 -17.68
N ILE A 319 -9.65 20.34 -18.08
CA ILE A 319 -9.14 20.00 -19.41
C ILE A 319 -10.11 20.48 -20.49
N HIS A 320 -11.41 20.29 -20.28
CA HIS A 320 -12.44 20.73 -21.22
C HIS A 320 -12.42 22.26 -21.39
N ASP A 321 -12.41 23.02 -20.29
CA ASP A 321 -12.34 24.49 -20.30
C ASP A 321 -11.06 24.99 -20.99
N GLU A 322 -9.91 24.38 -20.68
CA GLU A 322 -8.62 24.76 -21.26
C GLU A 322 -8.53 24.44 -22.75
N GLY A 323 -9.02 23.25 -23.16
CA GLY A 323 -9.10 22.87 -24.57
C GLY A 323 -10.04 23.78 -25.37
N LEU A 324 -11.17 24.19 -24.80
CA LEU A 324 -12.10 25.12 -25.44
C LEU A 324 -11.53 26.53 -25.53
N ARG A 325 -10.77 26.97 -24.53
CA ARG A 325 -10.06 28.27 -24.57
C ARG A 325 -8.93 28.28 -25.59
N ALA A 326 -8.21 27.16 -25.75
CA ALA A 326 -7.15 27.03 -26.75
C ALA A 326 -7.72 27.05 -28.18
N THR A 327 -8.87 26.41 -28.40
CA THR A 327 -9.49 26.27 -29.74
C THR A 327 -10.34 27.48 -30.16
N SER A 328 -10.97 28.20 -29.23
CA SER A 328 -11.80 29.38 -29.52
C SER A 328 -11.01 30.63 -29.93
N ASN A 329 -9.72 30.71 -29.57
CA ASN A 329 -8.84 31.84 -29.92
C ASN A 329 -8.29 31.78 -31.36
N LEU A 330 -8.62 30.74 -32.14
CA LEU A 330 -8.11 30.55 -33.49
C LEU A 330 -8.94 31.36 -34.51
N THR A 331 -8.33 32.37 -35.12
CA THR A 331 -8.93 33.22 -36.17
C THR A 331 -8.74 32.65 -37.59
N GLN A 332 -9.69 33.01 -38.47
CA GLN A 332 -10.17 32.25 -39.65
C GLN A 332 -9.18 31.84 -40.76
N GLU A 333 -7.96 32.37 -40.85
CA GLU A 333 -7.13 32.17 -42.06
C GLU A 333 -6.24 30.90 -42.07
N ASN A 334 -5.90 30.31 -40.92
CA ASN A 334 -5.03 29.10 -40.81
C ASN A 334 -5.65 27.98 -39.93
N MET A 335 -6.99 27.88 -39.94
CA MET A 335 -7.78 27.09 -38.98
C MET A 335 -7.43 25.60 -38.82
N PRO A 336 -7.11 24.80 -39.88
CA PRO A 336 -6.94 23.35 -39.72
C PRO A 336 -5.68 22.97 -38.94
N THR A 337 -4.53 23.48 -39.38
CA THR A 337 -3.21 23.18 -38.81
C THR A 337 -3.07 23.70 -37.40
N LEU A 338 -3.46 24.97 -37.16
CA LEU A 338 -3.39 25.55 -35.82
C LEU A 338 -4.34 24.87 -34.83
N PHE A 339 -5.49 24.36 -35.29
CA PHE A 339 -6.41 23.60 -34.45
C PHE A 339 -5.81 22.27 -34.00
N VAL A 340 -5.26 21.48 -34.94
CA VAL A 340 -4.62 20.20 -34.61
C VAL A 340 -3.42 20.40 -33.69
N GLU A 341 -2.57 21.40 -33.96
CA GLU A 341 -1.42 21.73 -33.12
C GLU A 341 -1.85 22.11 -31.69
N SER A 342 -2.88 22.96 -31.56
CA SER A 342 -3.40 23.38 -30.24
C SER A 342 -3.97 22.22 -29.44
N VAL A 343 -4.72 21.31 -30.07
CA VAL A 343 -5.27 20.12 -29.40
C VAL A 343 -4.15 19.15 -28.99
N LEU A 344 -3.14 18.94 -29.84
CA LEU A 344 -1.99 18.10 -29.53
C LEU A 344 -1.15 18.68 -28.39
N GLU A 345 -1.01 20.00 -28.31
CA GLU A 345 -0.31 20.68 -27.23
C GLU A 345 -1.03 20.48 -25.88
N VAL A 346 -2.35 20.70 -25.84
CA VAL A 346 -3.17 20.47 -24.64
C VAL A 346 -3.11 19.00 -24.22
N HIS A 347 -3.28 18.07 -25.16
CA HIS A 347 -3.16 16.63 -24.88
C HIS A 347 -1.77 16.28 -24.32
N GLY A 348 -0.69 16.71 -24.98
CA GLY A 348 0.68 16.44 -24.54
C GLY A 348 0.97 16.97 -23.14
N LYS A 349 0.52 18.19 -22.83
CA LYS A 349 0.65 18.81 -21.50
C LYS A 349 -0.03 17.98 -20.42
N PHE A 350 -1.29 17.60 -20.61
CA PHE A 350 -2.05 16.84 -19.61
C PHE A 350 -1.60 15.38 -19.49
N VAL A 351 -1.17 14.73 -20.58
CA VAL A 351 -0.56 13.40 -20.51
C VAL A 351 0.72 13.44 -19.66
N GLN A 352 1.58 14.44 -19.86
CA GLN A 352 2.78 14.60 -19.02
C GLN A 352 2.43 14.84 -17.55
N LEU A 353 1.42 15.67 -17.28
CA LEU A 353 0.94 15.93 -15.92
C LEU A 353 0.43 14.65 -15.24
N ILE A 354 -0.45 13.89 -15.89
CA ILE A 354 -1.03 12.64 -15.34
C ILE A 354 0.07 11.59 -15.10
N ASN A 355 0.99 11.41 -16.06
CA ASN A 355 2.07 10.44 -15.91
C ASN A 355 3.04 10.81 -14.78
N THR A 356 3.33 12.09 -14.59
CA THR A 356 4.31 12.55 -13.60
C THR A 356 3.71 12.65 -12.19
N VAL A 357 2.48 13.14 -12.06
CA VAL A 357 1.86 13.51 -10.76
C VAL A 357 0.86 12.47 -10.27
N LEU A 358 0.11 11.87 -11.21
CA LEU A 358 -0.98 10.93 -10.91
C LEU A 358 -0.58 9.47 -11.22
N ASN A 359 0.72 9.20 -11.38
CA ASN A 359 1.28 7.88 -11.64
C ASN A 359 0.68 7.13 -12.85
N GLY A 360 0.20 7.85 -13.88
CA GLY A 360 -0.36 7.22 -15.08
C GLY A 360 -1.68 6.48 -14.82
N ASP A 361 -2.46 6.90 -13.82
CA ASP A 361 -3.74 6.28 -13.46
C ASP A 361 -4.73 6.29 -14.63
N GLN A 362 -5.27 5.11 -14.93
CA GLN A 362 -6.13 4.87 -16.09
C GLN A 362 -7.46 5.64 -16.02
N HIS A 363 -7.98 5.93 -14.83
CA HIS A 363 -9.23 6.69 -14.69
C HIS A 363 -9.05 8.14 -15.13
N PHE A 364 -7.90 8.73 -14.80
CA PHE A 364 -7.55 10.09 -15.22
C PHE A 364 -7.23 10.16 -16.71
N MET A 365 -6.55 9.15 -17.26
CA MET A 365 -6.33 9.04 -18.71
C MET A 365 -7.66 8.95 -19.47
N SER A 366 -8.60 8.11 -19.03
CA SER A 366 -9.92 8.01 -19.64
C SER A 366 -10.71 9.33 -19.55
N ALA A 367 -10.57 10.08 -18.46
CA ALA A 367 -11.20 11.39 -18.31
C ALA A 367 -10.61 12.43 -19.27
N LEU A 368 -9.28 12.42 -19.47
CA LEU A 368 -8.60 13.23 -20.47
C LEU A 368 -9.14 12.94 -21.88
N ASP A 369 -9.21 11.67 -22.26
CA ASP A 369 -9.72 11.26 -23.58
C ASP A 369 -11.17 11.72 -23.81
N LYS A 370 -12.02 11.57 -22.79
CA LYS A 370 -13.42 12.03 -22.82
C LYS A 370 -13.53 13.55 -22.95
N ALA A 371 -12.73 14.30 -22.18
CA ALA A 371 -12.72 15.76 -22.23
C ALA A 371 -12.29 16.26 -23.62
N LEU A 372 -11.19 15.72 -24.16
CA LEU A 372 -10.69 16.12 -25.48
C LEU A 372 -11.64 15.70 -26.61
N THR A 373 -12.24 14.51 -26.53
CA THR A 373 -13.29 14.09 -27.47
C THR A 373 -14.46 15.07 -27.44
N SER A 374 -14.86 15.56 -26.26
CA SER A 374 -15.89 16.59 -26.14
C SER A 374 -15.45 17.92 -26.75
N VAL A 375 -14.21 18.37 -26.53
CA VAL A 375 -13.66 19.60 -27.12
C VAL A 375 -13.62 19.54 -28.64
N VAL A 376 -13.13 18.43 -29.22
CA VAL A 376 -13.07 18.23 -30.68
C VAL A 376 -14.47 18.22 -31.31
N ASN A 377 -15.45 17.67 -30.59
CA ASN A 377 -16.84 17.63 -31.04
C ASN A 377 -17.67 18.85 -30.61
N TYR A 378 -17.09 19.78 -29.84
CA TYR A 378 -17.82 20.93 -29.29
C TYR A 378 -18.20 21.89 -30.42
N ARG A 379 -19.47 22.33 -30.39
CA ARG A 379 -20.04 23.26 -31.38
C ARG A 379 -20.48 24.53 -30.69
N GLU A 380 -19.89 25.67 -31.03
CA GLU A 380 -20.58 26.94 -30.78
C GLU A 380 -21.86 27.00 -31.64
N PRO A 381 -22.98 27.56 -31.16
CA PRO A 381 -24.27 27.56 -31.85
C PRO A 381 -24.29 28.21 -33.25
N LYS A 382 -23.18 28.81 -33.70
CA LYS A 382 -23.05 29.52 -34.98
C LYS A 382 -21.93 29.01 -35.90
N SER A 383 -21.22 27.92 -35.59
CA SER A 383 -20.14 27.43 -36.48
C SER A 383 -20.37 25.99 -36.97
N VAL A 384 -20.17 25.79 -38.27
CA VAL A 384 -20.24 24.50 -38.95
C VAL A 384 -19.05 23.64 -38.52
N CYS A 385 -19.30 22.34 -38.30
CA CYS A 385 -18.34 21.34 -37.81
C CYS A 385 -17.12 21.23 -38.73
N LYS A 386 -16.02 21.91 -38.38
CA LYS A 386 -14.83 21.95 -39.23
C LYS A 386 -13.96 20.69 -39.11
N ALA A 387 -13.90 19.98 -37.98
CA ALA A 387 -12.90 18.91 -37.74
C ALA A 387 -12.74 17.85 -38.88
N PRO A 388 -13.79 17.16 -39.37
CA PRO A 388 -13.63 16.22 -40.47
C PRO A 388 -13.31 16.89 -41.81
N GLU A 389 -13.78 18.13 -42.05
CA GLU A 389 -13.36 18.92 -43.21
C GLU A 389 -11.90 19.37 -43.11
N LEU A 390 -11.40 19.70 -41.91
CA LEU A 390 -10.04 20.18 -41.64
C LEU A 390 -9.01 19.05 -41.81
N GLU A 391 -9.30 17.86 -41.29
CA GLU A 391 -8.43 16.68 -41.50
C GLU A 391 -8.39 16.28 -42.98
N MET A 392 -9.53 16.37 -43.68
CA MET A 392 -9.62 16.10 -45.11
C MET A 392 -8.86 17.16 -45.93
N GLU A 393 -8.93 18.43 -45.54
CA GLU A 393 -8.21 19.54 -46.17
C GLU A 393 -6.69 19.44 -45.96
N GLN A 394 -6.23 19.08 -44.76
CA GLN A 394 -4.81 18.83 -44.48
C GLN A 394 -4.26 17.66 -45.31
N THR A 395 -5.00 16.55 -45.33
CA THR A 395 -4.63 15.37 -46.13
C THR A 395 -4.57 15.74 -47.61
N ARG A 396 -5.54 16.54 -48.10
CA ARG A 396 -5.56 17.03 -49.49
C ARG A 396 -4.37 17.94 -49.80
N SER A 397 -4.04 18.87 -48.91
CA SER A 397 -2.93 19.81 -49.07
C SER A 397 -1.58 19.09 -49.10
N ALA A 398 -1.34 18.14 -48.19
CA ALA A 398 -0.12 17.33 -48.17
C ALA A 398 0.05 16.52 -49.47
N VAL A 399 -1.03 15.90 -49.95
CA VAL A 399 -1.05 15.16 -51.23
C VAL A 399 -0.75 16.08 -52.42
N ASP A 400 -1.27 17.30 -52.42
CA ASP A 400 -1.03 18.25 -53.51
C ASP A 400 0.41 18.80 -53.52
N GLU A 401 1.05 18.99 -52.37
CA GLU A 401 2.47 19.33 -52.29
C GLU A 401 3.37 18.17 -52.79
N ASP A 402 3.09 16.93 -52.38
CA ASP A 402 3.82 15.75 -52.87
C ASP A 402 3.71 15.60 -54.41
N ARG A 403 2.51 15.87 -54.95
CA ARG A 403 2.29 15.89 -56.41
C ARG A 403 3.11 16.99 -57.09
N LYS A 404 3.20 18.19 -56.53
CA LYS A 404 4.03 19.28 -57.08
C LYS A 404 5.50 18.91 -57.07
N MET A 405 6.00 18.35 -55.97
CA MET A 405 7.40 17.90 -55.86
C MET A 405 7.71 16.82 -56.89
N TYR A 406 6.81 15.84 -57.07
CA TYR A 406 6.95 14.81 -58.08
C TYR A 406 6.99 15.39 -59.51
N LEU A 407 6.07 16.31 -59.84
CA LEU A 407 6.03 16.96 -61.15
C LEU A 407 7.29 17.77 -61.42
N GLN A 408 7.78 18.54 -60.43
CA GLN A 408 9.02 19.29 -60.57
C GLN A 408 10.21 18.35 -60.87
N ALA A 409 10.33 17.24 -60.13
CA ALA A 409 11.37 16.24 -60.38
C ALA A 409 11.23 15.55 -61.75
N ALA A 410 10.00 15.28 -62.20
CA ALA A 410 9.75 14.71 -63.53
C ALA A 410 10.15 15.68 -64.65
N ILE A 411 9.75 16.96 -64.55
CA ILE A 411 10.12 18.00 -65.51
C ILE A 411 11.65 18.14 -65.59
N VAL A 412 12.34 18.23 -64.45
CA VAL A 412 13.80 18.32 -64.41
C VAL A 412 14.45 17.10 -65.05
N ARG A 413 13.97 15.87 -64.79
CA ARG A 413 14.51 14.65 -65.42
C ARG A 413 14.32 14.65 -66.94
N ILE A 414 13.13 15.02 -67.43
CA ILE A 414 12.83 15.11 -68.86
C ILE A 414 13.73 16.15 -69.53
N MET A 415 13.79 17.36 -68.96
CA MET A 415 14.56 18.47 -69.50
C MET A 415 16.07 18.20 -69.46
N LYS A 416 16.58 17.54 -68.41
CA LYS A 416 17.98 17.13 -68.32
C LYS A 416 18.37 16.13 -69.42
N ALA A 417 17.46 15.24 -69.80
CA ALA A 417 17.69 14.24 -70.84
C ALA A 417 17.53 14.81 -72.26
N ARG A 418 16.51 15.65 -72.49
CA ARG A 418 16.19 16.21 -73.80
C ARG A 418 16.98 17.47 -74.16
N LYS A 419 17.49 18.19 -73.14
CA LYS A 419 18.20 19.48 -73.20
C LYS A 419 17.35 20.67 -73.71
N VAL A 420 16.58 20.47 -74.76
CA VAL A 420 15.64 21.44 -75.33
C VAL A 420 14.33 20.72 -75.66
N LEU A 421 13.19 21.31 -75.27
CA LEU A 421 11.87 20.71 -75.53
C LEU A 421 10.78 21.77 -75.68
N ARG A 422 9.86 21.56 -76.64
CA ARG A 422 8.69 22.42 -76.83
C ARG A 422 7.65 22.24 -75.72
N HIS A 423 6.90 23.29 -75.40
CA HIS A 423 5.92 23.30 -74.30
C HIS A 423 4.91 22.15 -74.38
N ASN A 424 4.27 21.98 -75.55
CA ASN A 424 3.29 20.90 -75.73
C ASN A 424 3.91 19.51 -75.59
N ALA A 425 5.15 19.31 -76.08
CA ALA A 425 5.85 18.04 -75.94
C ALA A 425 6.24 17.76 -74.48
N LEU A 426 6.70 18.78 -73.75
CA LEU A 426 7.02 18.68 -72.33
C LEU A 426 5.79 18.31 -71.51
N ILE A 427 4.64 18.97 -71.75
CA ILE A 427 3.39 18.65 -71.05
C ILE A 427 2.98 17.19 -71.30
N GLN A 428 3.03 16.72 -72.55
CA GLN A 428 2.65 15.34 -72.88
C GLN A 428 3.58 14.31 -72.23
N GLU A 429 4.90 14.56 -72.23
CA GLU A 429 5.88 13.65 -71.63
C GLU A 429 5.77 13.62 -70.10
N VAL A 430 5.50 14.77 -69.46
CA VAL A 430 5.21 14.86 -68.02
C VAL A 430 3.93 14.11 -67.66
N ILE A 431 2.84 14.28 -68.42
CA ILE A 431 1.58 13.54 -68.23
C ILE A 431 1.82 12.04 -68.37
N SER A 432 2.57 11.62 -69.40
CA SER A 432 2.89 10.21 -69.64
C SER A 432 3.65 9.58 -68.46
N GLN A 433 4.66 10.28 -67.92
CA GLN A 433 5.44 9.78 -66.77
C GLN A 433 4.69 9.83 -65.42
N SER A 434 3.70 10.71 -65.29
CA SER A 434 2.93 10.87 -64.05
C SER A 434 1.70 9.97 -64.00
N ARG A 435 1.15 9.55 -65.14
CA ARG A 435 -0.06 8.71 -65.26
C ARG A 435 -0.03 7.43 -64.43
N ALA A 436 1.15 6.86 -64.18
CA ALA A 436 1.33 5.67 -63.35
C ALA A 436 1.06 5.92 -61.85
N ARG A 437 1.10 7.18 -61.39
CA ARG A 437 0.86 7.58 -60.00
C ARG A 437 -0.38 8.44 -59.82
N PHE A 438 -0.62 9.40 -60.71
CA PHE A 438 -1.80 10.27 -60.69
C PHE A 438 -1.98 10.97 -62.05
N ASN A 439 -3.15 11.56 -62.28
CA ASN A 439 -3.43 12.30 -63.51
C ASN A 439 -3.34 13.82 -63.24
N PRO A 440 -2.20 14.48 -63.51
CA PRO A 440 -2.04 15.91 -63.24
C PRO A 440 -2.89 16.77 -64.16
N SER A 441 -3.38 17.89 -63.65
CA SER A 441 -3.98 18.94 -64.48
C SER A 441 -2.90 19.75 -65.21
N ILE A 442 -3.22 20.24 -66.40
CA ILE A 442 -2.30 21.07 -67.20
C ILE A 442 -1.93 22.36 -66.43
N SER A 443 -2.87 22.92 -65.65
CA SER A 443 -2.62 24.10 -64.82
C SER A 443 -1.55 23.85 -63.75
N MET A 444 -1.56 22.68 -63.11
CA MET A 444 -0.56 22.29 -62.11
C MET A 444 0.84 22.13 -62.74
N ILE A 445 0.91 21.52 -63.93
CA ILE A 445 2.18 21.37 -64.67
C ILE A 445 2.74 22.75 -65.05
N LYS A 446 1.90 23.66 -65.58
CA LYS A 446 2.31 25.02 -65.93
C LYS A 446 2.89 25.78 -64.72
N LYS A 447 2.21 25.71 -63.58
CA LYS A 447 2.68 26.33 -62.33
C LYS A 447 4.02 25.73 -61.87
N CYS A 448 4.22 24.41 -62.03
CA CYS A 448 5.52 23.78 -61.72
C CYS A 448 6.62 24.21 -62.69
N ILE A 449 6.32 24.41 -63.98
CA ILE A 449 7.27 24.94 -64.96
C ILE A 449 7.69 26.36 -64.58
N GLU A 450 6.74 27.23 -64.22
CA GLU A 450 7.04 28.60 -63.75
C GLU A 450 7.97 28.58 -62.53
N VAL A 451 7.67 27.78 -61.52
CA VAL A 451 8.54 27.62 -60.33
C VAL A 451 9.94 27.11 -60.71
N LEU A 452 10.07 26.24 -61.70
CA LEU A 452 11.36 25.74 -62.16
C LEU A 452 12.14 26.75 -63.00
N ILE A 453 11.45 27.66 -63.71
CA ILE A 453 12.06 28.82 -64.37
C ILE A 453 12.61 29.79 -63.32
N ASP A 454 11.80 30.12 -62.31
CA ASP A 454 12.21 30.99 -61.21
C ASP A 454 13.41 30.42 -60.43
N LYS A 455 13.44 29.10 -60.25
CA LYS A 455 14.56 28.38 -59.63
C LYS A 455 15.75 28.14 -60.58
N GLN A 456 15.73 28.68 -61.79
CA GLN A 456 16.81 28.60 -62.79
C GLN A 456 17.19 27.17 -63.20
N TYR A 457 16.28 26.19 -63.10
CA TYR A 457 16.51 24.84 -63.63
C TYR A 457 16.27 24.76 -65.14
N ILE A 458 15.37 25.60 -65.64
CA ILE A 458 15.00 25.70 -67.06
C ILE A 458 14.81 27.17 -67.43
N GLU A 459 15.04 27.53 -68.69
CA GLU A 459 14.78 28.86 -69.22
C GLU A 459 13.96 28.78 -70.51
N ARG A 460 13.32 29.90 -70.87
CA ARG A 460 12.68 30.03 -72.19
C ARG A 460 13.74 30.41 -73.21
N SER A 461 13.71 29.75 -74.37
CA SER A 461 14.61 30.05 -75.48
C SER A 461 14.41 31.50 -75.96
N GLN A 462 15.50 32.21 -76.26
CA GLN A 462 15.45 33.59 -76.79
C GLN A 462 14.80 33.67 -78.19
N ALA A 463 14.73 32.55 -78.92
CA ALA A 463 14.17 32.49 -80.26
C ALA A 463 12.67 32.17 -80.30
N SER A 464 12.11 31.56 -79.24
CA SER A 464 10.70 31.16 -79.19
C SER A 464 10.18 31.00 -77.76
N ALA A 465 9.03 31.60 -77.48
CA ALA A 465 8.36 31.49 -76.17
C ALA A 465 7.75 30.09 -75.91
N ASP A 466 7.68 29.22 -76.91
CA ASP A 466 7.12 27.86 -76.86
C ASP A 466 8.19 26.77 -76.65
N GLU A 467 9.44 27.17 -76.39
CA GLU A 467 10.58 26.25 -76.24
C GLU A 467 11.33 26.50 -74.93
N TYR A 468 11.62 25.42 -74.22
CA TYR A 468 12.39 25.46 -72.97
C TYR A 468 13.77 24.82 -73.17
N SER A 469 14.76 25.38 -72.48
CA SER A 469 16.13 24.87 -72.41
C SER A 469 16.49 24.53 -70.96
N TYR A 470 17.24 23.46 -70.74
CA TYR A 470 17.72 23.08 -69.42
C TYR A 470 19.01 23.83 -69.05
N VAL A 471 19.06 24.45 -67.87
CA VAL A 471 20.12 25.42 -67.49
C VAL A 471 21.03 24.91 -66.36
N ALA A 472 20.56 23.94 -65.56
CA ALA A 472 21.26 23.44 -64.38
C ALA A 472 22.29 22.33 -64.61
#